data_AF-A0A914Z4E3-F1
#
_entry.id   AF-A0A914Z4E3-F1
#
_cell.length_a   1.000
_cell.length_b   1.000
_cell.length_c   1.000
_cell.angle_alpha   90.00
_cell.angle_beta   90.00
_cell.angle_gamma   90.00
#
_symmetry.space_group_name_H-M   'P 1'
#
loop_
_entity.id
_entity.type
_entity.pdbx_description
1 polymer ?
#
loop_
_entity_poly.entity_id
_entity_poly.type
_entity_poly.pdbx_seq_one_letter_code
_entity_poly.pdbx_strand_id
1 'polypeptide(L)'
;MKSFTRTHSCATLLRIRRFVEAVLTYTNSTKVDIIAHSMGATLARQIIRGGIIQDNIEACMIGKPINEQIRTFIGIASANFGLCTCNKETAAKMPACGVMVSRNNNNF
;
A
#
# COMPACT_ATOMS: atom_id res chain seq x y z
N MET A 1 0.11 11.00 -15.10
CA MET A 1 -0.34 10.85 -13.69
C MET A 1 0.62 11.62 -12.79
N LYS A 2 0.17 12.55 -11.93
CA LYS A 2 1.06 13.39 -11.09
C LYS A 2 1.43 12.65 -9.79
N SER A 3 2.58 11.97 -9.76
CA SER A 3 2.98 11.11 -8.63
C SER A 3 3.17 11.87 -7.30
N PHE A 4 3.64 13.12 -7.34
CA PHE A 4 3.89 13.94 -6.14
C PHE A 4 2.64 14.33 -5.35
N THR A 5 1.46 14.26 -5.99
CA THR A 5 0.16 14.59 -5.39
C THR A 5 -0.65 13.34 -5.06
N ARG A 6 -0.01 12.18 -4.93
CA ARG A 6 -0.65 10.92 -4.53
C ARG A 6 -0.31 10.62 -3.09
N THR A 7 -1.22 9.94 -2.40
CA THR A 7 -1.03 9.41 -1.07
C THR A 7 -1.42 7.93 -1.07
N HIS A 8 -1.08 7.21 -0.02
CA HIS A 8 -1.57 5.86 0.25
C HIS A 8 -3.01 5.89 0.77
N SER A 9 -3.90 6.58 0.06
CA SER A 9 -5.28 6.80 0.48
C SER A 9 -6.05 5.49 0.59
N CYS A 10 -7.03 5.46 1.51
CA CYS A 10 -7.91 4.31 1.71
C CYS A 10 -8.55 3.82 0.41
N ALA A 11 -9.12 4.73 -0.38
CA ALA A 11 -9.74 4.40 -1.66
C ALA A 11 -8.76 3.74 -2.65
N THR A 12 -7.51 4.19 -2.70
CA THR A 12 -6.48 3.62 -3.57
C THR A 12 -6.14 2.20 -3.11
N LEU A 13 -5.90 2.00 -1.81
CA LEU A 13 -5.54 0.70 -1.26
C LEU A 13 -6.67 -0.32 -1.42
N LEU A 14 -7.93 0.08 -1.12
CA LEU A 14 -9.10 -0.78 -1.32
C LEU A 14 -9.30 -1.14 -2.79
N ARG A 15 -9.07 -0.19 -3.71
CA ARG A 15 -9.16 -0.47 -5.14
C ARG A 15 -8.14 -1.50 -5.59
N ILE A 16 -6.88 -1.37 -5.16
CA ILE A 16 -5.82 -2.32 -5.50
C ILE A 16 -6.09 -3.68 -4.86
N ARG A 17 -6.57 -3.70 -3.60
CA ARG A 17 -6.92 -4.92 -2.88
C ARG A 17 -8.02 -5.71 -3.59
N ARG A 18 -9.13 -5.04 -3.95
CA ARG A 18 -10.23 -5.65 -4.70
C ARG A 18 -9.80 -6.13 -6.07
N PHE A 19 -8.85 -5.45 -6.71
CA PHE A 19 -8.29 -5.91 -7.98
C PHE A 19 -7.55 -7.23 -7.83
N VAL A 20 -6.73 -7.40 -6.79
CA VAL A 20 -6.05 -8.68 -6.51
C VAL A 20 -7.06 -9.79 -6.24
N GLU A 21 -8.09 -9.52 -5.44
CA GLU A 21 -9.17 -10.48 -5.16
C GLU A 21 -9.95 -10.85 -6.44
N ALA A 22 -10.27 -9.86 -7.28
CA ALA A 22 -10.94 -10.08 -8.56
C ALA A 22 -10.10 -10.94 -9.51
N VAL A 23 -8.77 -10.75 -9.55
CA VAL A 23 -7.88 -11.60 -10.35
C VAL A 23 -7.92 -13.05 -9.85
N LEU A 24 -7.77 -13.28 -8.54
CA LEU A 24 -7.85 -14.62 -7.94
C LEU A 24 -9.16 -15.32 -8.30
N THR A 25 -10.29 -14.62 -8.16
CA THR A 25 -11.62 -15.16 -8.51
C THR A 25 -11.77 -15.41 -10.00
N TYR A 26 -11.36 -14.47 -10.84
CA TYR A 26 -11.53 -14.57 -12.29
C TYR A 26 -10.70 -15.70 -12.90
N THR A 27 -9.47 -15.91 -12.42
CA THR A 27 -8.59 -16.96 -12.91
C THR A 27 -8.77 -18.30 -12.18
N ASN A 28 -9.68 -18.36 -11.21
CA ASN A 28 -9.86 -19.50 -10.29
C ASN A 28 -8.54 -19.97 -9.67
N SER A 29 -7.62 -19.04 -9.42
CA SER A 29 -6.30 -19.32 -8.88
C SER A 29 -6.27 -19.10 -7.38
N THR A 30 -5.56 -19.96 -6.65
CA THR A 30 -5.39 -19.80 -5.19
C THR A 30 -4.31 -18.79 -4.82
N LYS A 31 -3.43 -18.45 -5.76
CA LYS A 31 -2.33 -17.49 -5.57
C LYS A 31 -2.11 -16.61 -6.81
N VAL A 32 -1.57 -15.42 -6.57
CA VAL A 32 -1.07 -14.50 -7.62
C VAL A 32 0.39 -14.12 -7.39
N ASP A 33 1.05 -13.66 -8.45
CA ASP A 33 2.35 -13.00 -8.38
C ASP A 33 2.17 -11.50 -8.57
N ILE A 34 2.81 -10.70 -7.71
CA ILE A 34 2.73 -9.24 -7.77
C ILE A 34 4.10 -8.69 -8.15
N ILE A 35 4.17 -8.01 -9.30
CA ILE A 35 5.34 -7.25 -9.74
C ILE A 35 4.97 -5.78 -9.65
N ALA A 36 5.65 -5.04 -8.78
CA ALA A 36 5.28 -3.68 -8.46
C ALA A 36 6.50 -2.75 -8.52
N HIS A 37 6.33 -1.58 -9.16
CA HIS A 37 7.39 -0.61 -9.39
C HIS A 37 7.15 0.67 -8.57
N SER A 38 8.24 1.25 -8.03
CA SER A 38 8.25 2.53 -7.34
C SER A 38 7.22 2.57 -6.19
N MET A 39 6.38 3.60 -6.13
CA MET A 39 5.29 3.73 -5.15
C MET A 39 4.36 2.51 -5.14
N GLY A 40 4.16 1.84 -6.27
CA GLY A 40 3.33 0.65 -6.40
C GLY A 40 3.76 -0.49 -5.47
N ALA A 41 5.06 -0.64 -5.21
CA ALA A 41 5.56 -1.70 -4.33
C ALA A 41 5.18 -1.45 -2.86
N THR A 42 5.21 -0.19 -2.40
CA THR A 42 4.76 0.16 -1.04
C THR A 42 3.24 0.02 -0.88
N LEU A 43 2.46 0.38 -1.91
CA LEU A 43 1.01 0.16 -1.95
C LEU A 43 0.67 -1.34 -1.93
N ALA A 44 1.36 -2.14 -2.74
CA ALA A 44 1.22 -3.59 -2.76
C ALA A 44 1.55 -4.20 -1.39
N ARG A 45 2.67 -3.82 -0.78
CA ARG A 45 3.04 -4.29 0.57
C ARG A 45 1.97 -3.96 1.61
N GLN A 46 1.34 -2.80 1.49
CA GLN A 46 0.25 -2.39 2.37
C GLN A 46 -0.98 -3.28 2.22
N ILE A 47 -1.44 -3.55 0.99
CA ILE A 47 -2.63 -4.39 0.79
C ILE A 47 -2.38 -5.87 1.11
N ILE A 48 -1.13 -6.34 0.98
CA ILE A 48 -0.74 -7.72 1.34
C ILE A 48 -0.80 -7.89 2.85
N ARG A 49 -0.26 -6.93 3.61
CA ARG A 49 -0.31 -6.94 5.07
C ARG A 49 -1.74 -6.74 5.61
N GLY A 50 -2.60 -6.05 4.86
CA GLY A 50 -3.94 -5.72 5.33
C GLY A 50 -3.91 -4.87 6.61
N GLY A 51 -4.86 -5.14 7.51
CA GLY A 51 -5.05 -4.44 8.77
C GLY A 51 -5.88 -3.17 8.64
N ILE A 52 -5.80 -2.34 9.67
CA ILE A 52 -6.45 -1.04 9.74
C ILE A 52 -5.36 0.03 9.55
N ILE A 53 -5.64 1.01 8.69
CA ILE A 53 -4.79 2.18 8.48
C ILE A 53 -5.57 3.37 8.99
N GLN A 54 -4.93 4.19 9.81
CA GLN A 54 -5.54 5.41 10.28
C GLN A 54 -5.17 6.53 9.29
N ASP A 55 -6.17 6.99 8.54
CA ASP A 55 -6.06 8.24 7.81
C ASP A 55 -6.39 9.39 8.80
N ASN A 56 -6.04 10.63 8.46
CA ASN A 56 -6.23 11.80 9.32
C ASN A 56 -7.70 12.07 9.67
N ILE A 57 -8.63 11.39 8.99
CA ILE A 57 -10.08 11.62 9.02
C ILE A 57 -10.83 10.36 9.48
N GLU A 58 -10.36 9.15 9.13
CA GLU A 58 -11.08 7.91 9.40
C GLU A 58 -10.16 6.68 9.44
N ALA A 59 -10.54 5.67 10.22
CA ALA A 59 -9.90 4.36 10.22
C ALA A 59 -10.34 3.56 8.98
N CYS A 60 -9.39 3.27 8.10
CA CYS A 60 -9.60 2.49 6.88
C CYS A 60 -9.28 1.01 7.12
N MET A 61 -10.29 0.13 7.06
CA MET A 61 -10.08 -1.31 7.12
C MET A 61 -9.72 -1.88 5.73
N ILE A 62 -8.48 -2.31 5.54
CA ILE A 62 -8.03 -2.97 4.29
C ILE A 62 -8.44 -4.45 4.25
N GLY A 63 -8.71 -5.04 5.42
CA GLY A 63 -9.07 -6.45 5.58
C GLY A 63 -7.94 -7.29 6.16
N LYS A 64 -8.12 -8.61 6.22
CA LYS A 64 -7.09 -9.52 6.74
C LYS A 64 -5.86 -9.56 5.83
N PRO A 65 -4.67 -9.89 6.37
CA PRO A 65 -3.49 -10.18 5.56
C PRO A 65 -3.82 -11.21 4.46
N ILE A 66 -3.26 -11.03 3.27
CA ILE A 66 -3.39 -11.99 2.14
C ILE A 66 -2.06 -12.59 1.72
N ASN A 67 -1.08 -12.62 2.61
CA ASN A 67 0.23 -13.20 2.34
C ASN A 67 0.14 -14.67 1.86
N GLU A 68 -0.89 -15.41 2.26
CA GLU A 68 -1.12 -16.79 1.82
C GLU A 68 -1.55 -16.89 0.35
N GLN A 69 -2.24 -15.87 -0.18
CA GLN A 69 -2.67 -15.76 -1.58
C GLN A 69 -1.59 -15.13 -2.47
N ILE A 70 -0.44 -14.73 -1.92
CA ILE A 70 0.69 -14.23 -2.70
C ILE A 70 1.73 -15.35 -2.84
N ARG A 71 1.98 -15.78 -4.07
CA ARG A 71 3.06 -16.74 -4.36
C ARG A 71 4.41 -16.05 -4.48
N THR A 72 4.45 -14.91 -5.16
CA THR A 72 5.69 -14.13 -5.34
C THR A 72 5.39 -12.64 -5.28
N PHE A 73 6.27 -11.88 -4.62
CA PHE A 73 6.25 -10.42 -4.61
C PHE A 73 7.61 -9.87 -5.07
N ILE A 74 7.61 -9.14 -6.19
CA ILE A 74 8.79 -8.47 -6.75
C ILE A 74 8.58 -6.97 -6.65
N GLY A 75 9.37 -6.30 -5.81
CA GLY A 75 9.40 -4.85 -5.68
C GLY A 75 10.59 -4.25 -6.43
N ILE A 76 10.33 -3.37 -7.40
CA ILE A 76 11.34 -2.70 -8.23
C ILE A 76 11.42 -1.24 -7.83
N ALA A 77 12.59 -0.75 -7.42
CA ALA A 77 12.81 0.65 -7.00
C ALA A 77 11.83 1.14 -5.91
N SER A 78 11.49 0.28 -4.94
CA SER A 78 10.53 0.60 -3.87
C SER A 78 11.12 1.53 -2.81
N ALA A 79 10.33 2.51 -2.38
CA ALA A 79 10.62 3.37 -1.23
C ALA A 79 10.18 2.74 0.10
N ASN A 80 10.58 1.49 0.37
CA ASN A 80 10.12 0.73 1.56
C ASN A 80 10.52 1.36 2.90
N PHE A 81 11.57 2.17 2.91
CA PHE A 81 12.06 2.90 4.09
C PHE A 81 11.80 4.42 3.96
N GLY A 82 10.89 4.82 3.06
CA GLY A 82 10.71 6.21 2.67
C GLY A 82 11.71 6.64 1.61
N LEU A 83 11.73 7.95 1.34
CA LEU A 83 12.65 8.60 0.39
C LEU A 83 13.42 9.68 1.14
N CYS A 84 14.75 9.73 0.99
CA CYS A 84 15.58 10.75 1.64
C CYS A 84 15.20 12.19 1.24
N THR A 85 14.61 12.34 0.05
CA THR A 85 14.08 13.63 -0.43
C THR A 85 12.83 14.08 0.32
N CYS A 86 12.12 13.16 0.99
CA CYS A 86 10.96 13.48 1.82
C CYS A 86 11.41 13.95 3.21
N ASN A 87 11.48 15.26 3.38
CA ASN A 87 11.68 15.97 4.64
C ASN A 87 10.42 16.77 5.04
N LYS A 88 10.44 17.41 6.22
CA LYS A 88 9.30 18.20 6.73
C LYS A 88 8.81 19.28 5.75
N GLU A 89 9.73 19.95 5.06
CA GLU A 89 9.38 21.00 4.10
C GLU A 89 8.69 20.43 2.86
N THR A 90 9.24 19.36 2.29
CA THR A 90 8.65 18.69 1.13
C THR A 90 7.31 18.03 1.49
N ALA A 91 7.14 17.49 2.69
CA ALA A 91 5.86 16.90 3.13
C ALA A 91 4.72 17.93 3.18
N ALA A 92 5.03 19.21 3.46
CA ALA A 92 4.03 20.28 3.44
C ALA A 92 3.57 20.65 2.01
N LYS A 93 4.42 20.41 0.99
CA LYS A 93 4.16 20.79 -0.41
C LYS A 93 3.78 19.59 -1.29
N MET A 94 4.19 18.39 -0.90
CA MET A 94 4.06 17.15 -1.66
C MET A 94 3.37 16.09 -0.79
N PRO A 95 2.06 15.85 -1.00
CA PRO A 95 1.31 14.82 -0.28
C PRO A 95 1.97 13.43 -0.33
N ALA A 96 2.72 13.12 -1.39
CA ALA A 96 3.46 11.85 -1.50
C ALA A 96 4.56 11.65 -0.45
N CYS A 97 5.03 12.73 0.17
CA CYS A 97 5.97 12.71 1.30
C CYS A 97 5.27 12.75 2.67
N GLY A 98 3.93 12.67 2.69
CA GLY A 98 3.16 12.66 3.92
C GLY A 98 3.53 11.49 4.84
N VAL A 99 3.39 11.72 6.14
CA VAL A 99 3.57 10.68 7.16
C VAL A 99 2.24 9.98 7.42
N MET A 100 2.27 8.67 7.71
CA MET A 100 1.09 8.00 8.25
C MET A 100 0.86 8.46 9.70
N VAL A 101 -0.38 8.79 10.04
CA VAL A 101 -0.78 9.07 11.42
C VAL A 101 -0.96 7.74 12.13
N SER A 102 0.12 7.23 12.74
CA SER A 102 0.16 6.04 13.62
C SER A 102 -0.31 4.69 13.04
N ARG A 103 0.61 3.72 12.99
CA ARG A 103 0.27 2.31 13.22
C ARG A 103 0.43 2.06 14.71
N ASN A 104 -0.62 1.65 15.41
CA ASN A 104 -0.45 1.04 16.73
C ASN A 104 0.44 -0.19 16.57
N ASN A 105 1.67 -0.10 17.08
CA ASN A 105 2.72 -1.13 17.01
C ASN A 105 2.48 -2.26 18.02
N ASN A 106 1.29 -2.86 18.01
CA ASN A 106 1.02 -4.07 18.79
C ASN A 106 0.60 -5.16 17.83
N ASN A 107 1.56 -6.05 17.51
CA ASN A 107 1.45 -7.44 17.01
C ASN A 107 2.46 -7.69 15.89
N PHE A 108 3.60 -8.24 16.30
CA PHE A 108 4.46 -9.09 15.49
C PHE A 108 3.72 -10.42 15.20
#